data_AF-L9YAJ2-F1
#
_entry.id   AF-L9YAJ2-F1
#
_cell.length_a   1.000
_cell.length_b   1.000
_cell.length_c   1.000
_cell.angle_alpha   90.00
_cell.angle_beta   90.00
_cell.angle_gamma   90.00
#
_symmetry.space_group_name_H-M   'P 1'
#
loop_
_entity.id
_entity.type
_entity.pdbx_description
1 polymer ?
#
loop_
_entity_poly.entity_id
_entity_poly.type
_entity_poly.pdbx_seq_one_letter_code
_entity_poly.pdbx_strand_id
1 'polypeptide(L)'
;MSRLSDTCFSEDELPPALRTKADAYADQGGLLGAFTYFFTVLETDDEALAETLGSIPTDLFVTSALHDDAIDEADAWDTDRKRRLNEHVSLGDLVYANVVEAVSEVPDDIDLSPVLETVREIGAGQLAEEEFDAATASVDDAIGRIEERGSVWGDLAVRVVAATGRYSDAQLEHLRTIATNGLFVLTVIDDLADLPEDIDNGVATLPLVCFDGDPDDYASTEAVIEAVLASDVPDRIEDLVARRRGEIDAAATELAASLERSNEALLAAAARALTWYCESLCSVPVAETVSAAEQREIRERLTGDERSTRRYVDERIAEYERQPPVDAAEVAATVADLPDEPVVRTAIRLRHLESIVDDLMHTTLEDALAELRTATAPAP
;
A
#
# COMPACT_ATOMS: atom_id res chain seq x y z
N MET A 1 1.62 20.75 9.67
CA MET A 1 1.85 19.79 8.56
C MET A 1 1.92 18.44 9.25
N SER A 2 0.99 17.52 9.01
CA SER A 2 0.86 16.29 9.82
C SER A 2 2.14 15.45 9.77
N ARG A 3 3.02 15.68 10.75
CA ARG A 3 3.93 14.68 11.30
C ARG A 3 3.24 14.17 12.55
N LEU A 4 3.49 12.92 12.94
CA LEU A 4 3.14 12.46 14.28
C LEU A 4 3.64 13.43 15.37
N SER A 5 4.71 14.19 15.09
CA SER A 5 5.25 15.30 15.91
C SER A 5 4.35 16.53 16.11
N ASP A 6 3.37 16.75 15.23
CA ASP A 6 2.47 17.92 15.27
C ASP A 6 1.19 17.62 16.10
N THR A 7 0.97 16.36 16.48
CA THR A 7 -0.06 15.99 17.46
C THR A 7 0.26 16.62 18.83
N CYS A 8 -0.73 16.72 19.72
CA CYS A 8 -0.67 17.43 21.02
C CYS A 8 0.37 16.92 22.06
N PHE A 9 1.39 16.17 21.63
CA PHE A 9 2.52 15.69 22.40
C PHE A 9 3.81 15.99 21.62
N SER A 10 4.87 16.42 22.30
CA SER A 10 6.19 16.34 21.64
C SER A 10 6.47 14.86 21.42
N GLU A 11 6.96 14.44 20.24
CA GLU A 11 7.28 13.03 19.94
C GLU A 11 7.99 12.34 21.12
N ASP A 12 8.86 13.07 21.81
CA ASP A 12 9.61 12.72 23.02
C ASP A 12 8.79 12.19 24.20
N GLU A 13 7.45 12.32 24.18
CA GLU A 13 6.54 11.85 25.23
C GLU A 13 5.95 10.45 24.93
N LEU A 14 6.04 9.96 23.69
CA LEU A 14 5.60 8.61 23.33
C LEU A 14 6.67 7.56 23.68
N PRO A 15 6.27 6.36 24.18
CA PRO A 15 7.20 5.24 24.32
C PRO A 15 7.89 4.94 22.98
N PRO A 16 9.23 4.77 22.93
CA PRO A 16 9.95 4.57 21.67
C PRO A 16 9.39 3.45 20.79
N ALA A 17 8.99 2.33 21.39
CA ALA A 17 8.40 1.21 20.64
C ALA A 17 7.08 1.56 19.95
N LEU A 18 6.23 2.37 20.60
CA LEU A 18 4.96 2.80 20.03
C LEU A 18 5.17 3.84 18.92
N ARG A 19 6.20 4.70 19.07
CA ARG A 19 6.61 5.63 18.02
C ARG A 19 7.07 4.89 16.77
N THR A 20 8.02 3.97 16.92
CA THR A 20 8.51 3.15 15.80
C THR A 20 7.39 2.42 15.07
N LYS A 21 6.38 1.94 15.80
CA LYS A 21 5.21 1.29 15.19
C LYS A 21 4.33 2.26 14.41
N ALA A 22 3.99 3.41 14.99
CA ALA A 22 3.21 4.44 14.30
C ALA A 22 3.95 4.98 13.05
N ASP A 23 5.27 5.13 13.14
CA ASP A 23 6.14 5.48 12.02
C ASP A 23 6.06 4.42 10.91
N ALA A 24 6.14 3.12 11.26
CA ALA A 24 6.00 2.04 10.28
C ALA A 24 4.63 2.03 9.58
N TYR A 25 3.53 2.30 10.30
CA TYR A 25 2.22 2.44 9.66
C TYR A 25 2.12 3.68 8.79
N ALA A 26 2.79 4.78 9.15
CA ALA A 26 2.85 5.98 8.32
C ALA A 26 3.66 5.72 7.04
N ASP A 27 4.72 4.91 7.12
CA ASP A 27 5.50 4.47 5.96
C ASP A 27 4.63 3.69 4.96
N GLN A 28 3.72 2.84 5.44
CA GLN A 28 2.75 2.09 4.61
C GLN A 28 1.59 2.96 4.13
N GLY A 29 0.83 3.57 5.04
CA GLY A 29 -0.33 4.42 4.74
C GLY A 29 0.04 5.63 3.88
N GLY A 30 1.28 6.10 3.99
CA GLY A 30 1.84 7.18 3.19
C GLY A 30 1.85 6.89 1.68
N LEU A 31 1.79 5.63 1.26
CA LEU A 31 1.63 5.25 -0.14
C LEU A 31 0.28 5.68 -0.71
N LEU A 32 -0.80 5.45 0.05
CA LEU A 32 -2.15 5.91 -0.30
C LEU A 32 -2.22 7.44 -0.31
N GLY A 33 -1.54 8.08 0.64
CA GLY A 33 -1.36 9.52 0.65
C GLY A 33 -0.62 10.04 -0.57
N ALA A 34 0.47 9.38 -0.98
CA ALA A 34 1.28 9.80 -2.13
C ALA A 34 0.51 9.62 -3.45
N PHE A 35 -0.28 8.56 -3.57
CA PHE A 35 -1.23 8.37 -4.65
C PHE A 35 -2.25 9.53 -4.71
N THR A 36 -2.87 9.85 -3.57
CA THR A 36 -3.86 10.94 -3.46
C THR A 36 -3.23 12.31 -3.78
N TYR A 37 -2.03 12.55 -3.26
CA TYR A 37 -1.22 13.74 -3.53
C TYR A 37 -0.96 13.88 -5.02
N PHE A 38 -0.47 12.82 -5.66
CA PHE A 38 -0.11 12.81 -7.08
C PHE A 38 -1.28 13.27 -7.95
N PHE A 39 -2.45 12.65 -7.79
CA PHE A 39 -3.62 13.00 -8.61
C PHE A 39 -4.22 14.34 -8.21
N THR A 40 -4.12 14.75 -6.94
CA THR A 40 -4.54 16.10 -6.56
C THR A 40 -3.68 17.16 -7.26
N VAL A 41 -2.36 17.09 -7.09
CA VAL A 41 -1.44 18.11 -7.61
C VAL A 41 -1.39 18.13 -9.14
N LEU A 42 -1.61 16.99 -9.81
CA LEU A 42 -1.62 16.90 -11.28
C LEU A 42 -2.70 17.77 -11.91
N GLU A 43 -3.85 17.92 -11.25
CA GLU A 43 -4.98 18.69 -11.77
C GLU A 43 -5.18 20.06 -11.13
N THR A 44 -4.73 20.24 -9.89
CA THR A 44 -4.90 21.51 -9.17
C THR A 44 -3.66 22.40 -9.19
N ASP A 45 -2.46 21.82 -9.33
CA ASP A 45 -1.16 22.46 -9.10
C ASP A 45 -1.03 23.10 -7.69
N ASP A 46 -1.87 22.67 -6.75
CA ASP A 46 -1.92 23.19 -5.37
C ASP A 46 -1.26 22.19 -4.42
N GLU A 47 -0.02 22.49 -3.99
CA GLU A 47 0.73 21.66 -3.04
C GLU A 47 0.05 21.60 -1.69
N ALA A 48 -0.43 22.71 -1.16
CA ALA A 48 -1.01 22.73 0.18
C ALA A 48 -2.27 21.86 0.22
N LEU A 49 -3.11 21.97 -0.82
CA LEU A 49 -4.28 21.09 -0.95
C LEU A 49 -3.88 19.63 -1.11
N ALA A 50 -2.88 19.32 -1.94
CA ALA A 50 -2.40 17.94 -2.14
C ALA A 50 -1.81 17.33 -0.86
N GLU A 51 -1.10 18.11 -0.06
CA GLU A 51 -0.60 17.71 1.26
C GLU A 51 -1.75 17.39 2.22
N THR A 52 -2.71 18.31 2.34
CA THR A 52 -3.88 18.14 3.22
C THR A 52 -4.74 16.95 2.80
N LEU A 53 -5.02 16.79 1.50
CA LEU A 53 -5.80 15.66 1.01
C LEU A 53 -5.02 14.35 1.10
N GLY A 54 -3.72 14.37 0.86
CA GLY A 54 -2.84 13.21 0.98
C GLY A 54 -2.70 12.72 2.43
N SER A 55 -2.72 13.61 3.43
CA SER A 55 -2.60 13.18 4.83
C SER A 55 -3.85 12.46 5.34
N ILE A 56 -5.03 12.69 4.78
CA ILE A 56 -6.29 12.06 5.21
C ILE A 56 -6.21 10.52 5.14
N PRO A 57 -5.98 9.87 3.98
CA PRO A 57 -5.88 8.42 3.92
C PRO A 57 -4.67 7.87 4.71
N THR A 58 -3.56 8.60 4.77
CA THR A 58 -2.38 8.21 5.57
C THR A 58 -2.73 8.12 7.05
N ASP A 59 -3.25 9.19 7.64
CA ASP A 59 -3.54 9.27 9.07
C ASP A 59 -4.70 8.32 9.44
N LEU A 60 -5.69 8.15 8.56
CA LEU A 60 -6.74 7.15 8.74
C LEU A 60 -6.18 5.72 8.78
N PHE A 61 -5.23 5.39 7.90
CA PHE A 61 -4.58 4.08 7.90
C PHE A 61 -3.84 3.83 9.21
N VAL A 62 -3.03 4.79 9.66
CA VAL A 62 -2.31 4.71 10.94
C VAL A 62 -3.28 4.54 12.12
N THR A 63 -4.36 5.33 12.16
CA THR A 63 -5.42 5.17 13.18
C THR A 63 -5.99 3.76 13.15
N SER A 64 -6.37 3.27 11.97
CA SER A 64 -6.97 1.94 11.83
C SER A 64 -6.02 0.85 12.28
N ALA A 65 -4.76 0.86 11.82
CA ALA A 65 -3.78 -0.16 12.16
C ALA A 65 -3.47 -0.19 13.67
N LEU A 66 -3.38 0.97 14.32
CA LEU A 66 -3.22 1.03 15.77
C LEU A 66 -4.45 0.51 16.52
N HIS A 67 -5.66 0.72 16.00
CA HIS A 67 -6.88 0.17 16.59
C HIS A 67 -7.00 -1.33 16.34
N ASP A 68 -6.60 -1.81 15.17
CA ASP A 68 -6.52 -3.24 14.77
C ASP A 68 -5.62 -4.00 15.74
N ASP A 69 -4.38 -3.54 15.92
CA ASP A 69 -3.41 -4.10 16.86
C ASP A 69 -3.95 -4.21 18.31
N ALA A 70 -4.81 -3.26 18.70
CA ALA A 70 -5.45 -3.27 20.02
C ALA A 70 -6.60 -4.28 20.11
N ILE A 71 -7.29 -4.55 19.01
CA ILE A 71 -8.34 -5.58 18.90
C ILE A 71 -7.70 -6.96 18.92
N ASP A 72 -6.69 -7.16 18.06
CA ASP A 72 -6.05 -8.47 17.83
C ASP A 72 -5.04 -8.84 18.91
N GLU A 73 -4.66 -7.87 19.75
CA GLU A 73 -3.60 -8.07 20.74
C GLU A 73 -2.29 -8.56 20.07
N ALA A 74 -1.85 -7.89 19.01
CA ALA A 74 -0.66 -8.26 18.22
C ALA A 74 0.70 -8.15 18.97
N ASP A 75 0.80 -7.33 20.03
CA ASP A 75 2.02 -7.18 20.83
C ASP A 75 2.27 -8.30 21.89
N ALA A 76 3.43 -8.28 22.55
CA ALA A 76 3.61 -9.00 23.82
C ALA A 76 2.90 -8.25 24.99
N TRP A 77 1.63 -8.57 25.25
CA TRP A 77 0.78 -7.92 26.28
C TRP A 77 0.98 -8.45 27.71
N ASP A 78 1.76 -9.52 27.86
CA ASP A 78 1.91 -10.33 29.07
C ASP A 78 2.40 -9.57 30.33
N THR A 79 3.02 -8.41 30.16
CA THR A 79 3.54 -7.59 31.29
C THR A 79 2.66 -6.40 31.70
N ASP A 80 1.83 -5.83 30.82
CA ASP A 80 0.83 -4.78 31.15
C ASP A 80 -0.21 -4.56 30.02
N ARG A 81 -1.03 -5.58 29.74
CA ARG A 81 -2.08 -5.54 28.71
C ARG A 81 -2.92 -4.27 28.73
N LYS A 82 -3.38 -3.84 29.91
CA LYS A 82 -4.22 -2.64 30.05
C LYS A 82 -3.49 -1.40 29.55
N ARG A 83 -2.22 -1.22 29.93
CA ARG A 83 -1.45 -0.06 29.48
C ARG A 83 -1.29 -0.07 27.97
N ARG A 84 -0.92 -1.21 27.38
CA ARG A 84 -0.75 -1.36 25.93
C ARG A 84 -2.03 -1.05 25.16
N LEU A 85 -3.19 -1.47 25.66
CA LEU A 85 -4.48 -1.22 25.00
C LEU A 85 -4.78 0.28 24.99
N ASN A 86 -4.56 0.95 26.14
CA ASN A 86 -4.75 2.39 26.21
C ASN A 86 -3.74 3.13 25.33
N GLU A 87 -2.49 2.67 25.24
CA GLU A 87 -1.45 3.27 24.40
C GLU A 87 -1.84 3.25 22.92
N HIS A 88 -2.24 2.09 22.38
CA HIS A 88 -2.64 1.95 20.98
C HIS A 88 -3.91 2.73 20.65
N VAL A 89 -4.99 2.53 21.42
CA VAL A 89 -6.26 3.22 21.18
C VAL A 89 -6.11 4.73 21.29
N SER A 90 -5.44 5.22 22.35
CA SER A 90 -5.28 6.66 22.55
C SER A 90 -4.39 7.28 21.47
N LEU A 91 -3.33 6.59 21.03
CA LEU A 91 -2.51 7.11 19.93
C LEU A 91 -3.30 7.12 18.62
N GLY A 92 -4.03 6.04 18.30
CA GLY A 92 -4.90 6.02 17.11
C GLY A 92 -5.92 7.15 17.11
N ASP A 93 -6.55 7.44 18.25
CA ASP A 93 -7.48 8.55 18.41
C ASP A 93 -6.81 9.93 18.24
N LEU A 94 -5.56 10.06 18.69
CA LEU A 94 -4.77 11.28 18.52
C LEU A 94 -4.38 11.50 17.06
N VAL A 95 -3.98 10.44 16.35
CA VAL A 95 -3.72 10.50 14.90
C VAL A 95 -5.00 10.84 14.14
N TYR A 96 -6.14 10.28 14.55
CA TYR A 96 -7.44 10.62 13.95
C TYR A 96 -7.79 12.11 14.10
N ALA A 97 -7.31 12.78 15.16
CA ALA A 97 -7.50 14.21 15.31
C ALA A 97 -6.81 15.02 14.19
N ASN A 98 -5.70 14.52 13.62
CA ASN A 98 -5.06 15.13 12.45
C ASN A 98 -5.97 15.06 11.21
N VAL A 99 -6.73 13.98 11.04
CA VAL A 99 -7.74 13.86 9.98
C VAL A 99 -8.81 14.94 10.14
N VAL A 100 -9.28 15.16 11.38
CA VAL A 100 -10.26 16.22 11.66
C VAL A 100 -9.70 17.61 11.37
N GLU A 101 -8.44 17.86 11.71
CA GLU A 101 -7.75 19.11 11.39
C GLU A 101 -7.61 19.28 9.88
N ALA A 102 -7.10 18.28 9.16
CA ALA A 102 -6.97 18.29 7.71
C ALA A 102 -8.32 18.57 7.02
N VAL A 103 -9.38 17.86 7.42
CA VAL A 103 -10.75 18.10 6.90
C VAL A 103 -11.22 19.53 7.15
N SER A 104 -10.82 20.16 8.27
CA SER A 104 -11.17 21.55 8.58
C SER A 104 -10.37 22.60 7.79
N GLU A 105 -9.20 22.22 7.28
CA GLU A 105 -8.34 23.04 6.42
C GLU A 105 -8.72 22.95 4.94
N VAL A 106 -9.46 21.91 4.56
CA VAL A 106 -9.95 21.72 3.19
C VAL A 106 -10.94 22.85 2.82
N PRO A 107 -10.79 23.48 1.63
CA PRO A 107 -11.69 24.51 1.16
C PRO A 107 -13.18 24.09 1.19
N ASP A 108 -14.06 25.02 1.57
CA ASP A 108 -15.51 24.79 1.72
C ASP A 108 -16.21 24.29 0.43
N ASP A 109 -15.61 24.46 -0.74
CA ASP A 109 -16.12 24.00 -2.03
C ASP A 109 -15.75 22.55 -2.38
N ILE A 110 -14.90 21.89 -1.57
CA ILE A 110 -14.56 20.47 -1.69
C ILE A 110 -15.42 19.67 -0.71
N ASP A 111 -16.33 18.85 -1.24
CA ASP A 111 -17.23 18.02 -0.44
C ASP A 111 -16.58 16.69 -0.06
N LEU A 112 -16.17 16.57 1.20
CA LEU A 112 -15.63 15.34 1.78
C LEU A 112 -16.68 14.46 2.47
N SER A 113 -17.97 14.78 2.39
CA SER A 113 -19.03 13.95 2.98
C SER A 113 -18.97 12.47 2.53
N PRO A 114 -18.73 12.16 1.24
CA PRO A 114 -18.60 10.78 0.78
C PRO A 114 -17.37 10.04 1.33
N VAL A 115 -16.30 10.77 1.65
CA VAL A 115 -15.08 10.21 2.27
C VAL A 115 -15.38 9.77 3.71
N LEU A 116 -16.15 10.58 4.45
CA LEU A 116 -16.59 10.23 5.81
C LEU A 116 -17.51 9.00 5.86
N GLU A 117 -18.29 8.75 4.80
CA GLU A 117 -19.07 7.51 4.69
C GLU A 117 -18.15 6.30 4.52
N THR A 118 -17.09 6.42 3.73
CA THR A 118 -16.10 5.34 3.51
C THR A 118 -15.36 4.98 4.81
N VAL A 119 -15.07 5.97 5.66
CA VAL A 119 -14.49 5.72 7.00
C VAL A 119 -15.44 4.88 7.87
N ARG A 120 -16.75 5.09 7.77
CA ARG A 120 -17.73 4.26 8.50
C ARG A 120 -17.82 2.86 7.90
N GLU A 121 -17.69 2.73 6.59
CA GLU A 121 -17.64 1.43 5.90
C GLU A 121 -16.43 0.60 6.38
N ILE A 122 -15.24 1.22 6.46
CA ILE A 122 -14.03 0.59 7.01
C ILE A 122 -14.29 0.06 8.43
N GLY A 123 -14.81 0.91 9.32
CA GLY A 123 -15.11 0.50 10.70
C GLY A 123 -16.21 -0.57 10.79
N ALA A 124 -17.17 -0.58 9.87
CA ALA A 124 -18.20 -1.61 9.82
C ALA A 124 -17.65 -2.95 9.30
N GLY A 125 -16.75 -2.92 8.31
CA GLY A 125 -16.04 -4.11 7.81
C GLY A 125 -15.19 -4.76 8.89
N GLN A 126 -14.47 -3.95 9.68
CA GLN A 126 -13.70 -4.43 10.83
C GLN A 126 -14.58 -5.14 11.89
N LEU A 127 -15.76 -4.59 12.20
CA LEU A 127 -16.68 -5.26 13.13
C LEU A 127 -17.30 -6.53 12.55
N ALA A 128 -17.50 -6.61 11.23
CA ALA A 128 -18.05 -7.79 10.57
C ALA A 128 -17.05 -8.95 10.54
N GLU A 129 -15.75 -8.67 10.60
CA GLU A 129 -14.69 -9.69 10.65
C GLU A 129 -14.79 -10.56 11.90
N GLU A 130 -15.15 -9.98 13.07
CA GLU A 130 -15.39 -10.75 14.30
C GLU A 130 -16.51 -11.80 14.17
N GLU A 131 -17.40 -11.65 13.17
CA GLU A 131 -18.52 -12.55 12.91
C GLU A 131 -18.26 -13.54 11.76
N PHE A 132 -17.10 -13.49 11.10
CA PHE A 132 -16.77 -14.32 9.93
C PHE A 132 -16.32 -15.72 10.34
N ASP A 133 -17.04 -16.76 9.88
CA ASP A 133 -16.74 -18.17 10.18
C ASP A 133 -16.14 -18.88 8.95
N ALA A 134 -14.83 -19.14 9.01
CA ALA A 134 -14.08 -19.84 7.96
C ALA A 134 -14.72 -21.18 7.56
N ALA A 135 -15.28 -21.91 8.53
CA ALA A 135 -15.80 -23.25 8.32
C ALA A 135 -17.07 -23.27 7.46
N THR A 136 -17.72 -22.11 7.29
CA THR A 136 -18.94 -21.96 6.49
C THR A 136 -18.83 -20.96 5.35
N ALA A 137 -17.75 -20.18 5.30
CA ALA A 137 -17.51 -19.19 4.27
C ALA A 137 -17.21 -19.84 2.91
N SER A 138 -17.78 -19.26 1.85
CA SER A 138 -17.40 -19.57 0.49
C SER A 138 -16.20 -18.72 0.04
N VAL A 139 -15.56 -19.13 -1.06
CA VAL A 139 -14.50 -18.33 -1.69
C VAL A 139 -15.01 -16.94 -2.09
N ASP A 140 -16.26 -16.82 -2.53
CA ASP A 140 -16.87 -15.54 -2.87
C ASP A 140 -17.05 -14.65 -1.61
N ASP A 141 -17.36 -15.26 -0.45
CA ASP A 141 -17.44 -14.53 0.82
C ASP A 141 -16.06 -14.02 1.27
N ALA A 142 -15.01 -14.85 1.13
CA ALA A 142 -13.64 -14.45 1.45
C ALA A 142 -13.12 -13.34 0.51
N ILE A 143 -13.46 -13.38 -0.78
CA ILE A 143 -13.17 -12.30 -1.73
C ILE A 143 -13.92 -11.03 -1.34
N GLY A 144 -15.22 -11.14 -1.02
CA GLY A 144 -16.04 -10.01 -0.57
C GLY A 144 -15.47 -9.35 0.67
N ARG A 145 -14.98 -10.14 1.65
CA ARG A 145 -14.29 -9.64 2.85
C ARG A 145 -13.07 -8.79 2.49
N ILE A 146 -12.20 -9.27 1.59
CA ILE A 146 -11.02 -8.51 1.14
C ILE A 146 -11.43 -7.21 0.43
N GLU A 147 -12.52 -7.23 -0.33
CA GLU A 147 -13.05 -6.03 -0.99
C GLU A 147 -13.59 -5.01 0.04
N GLU A 148 -14.29 -5.48 1.07
CA GLU A 148 -14.90 -4.64 2.11
C GLU A 148 -13.89 -4.09 3.15
N ARG A 149 -12.76 -4.77 3.39
CA ARG A 149 -11.71 -4.35 4.35
C ARG A 149 -10.47 -3.77 3.70
N GLY A 150 -9.88 -4.49 2.74
CA GLY A 150 -8.62 -4.10 2.10
C GLY A 150 -8.82 -3.11 0.97
N SER A 151 -9.71 -3.45 0.02
CA SER A 151 -9.88 -2.65 -1.20
C SER A 151 -10.54 -1.30 -0.95
N VAL A 152 -11.36 -1.18 0.10
CA VAL A 152 -12.03 0.07 0.49
C VAL A 152 -11.05 1.22 0.77
N TRP A 153 -9.81 0.93 1.20
CA TRP A 153 -8.77 1.95 1.36
C TRP A 153 -8.34 2.59 0.03
N GLY A 154 -8.38 1.82 -1.06
CA GLY A 154 -8.12 2.31 -2.41
C GLY A 154 -9.28 3.18 -2.90
N ASP A 155 -10.52 2.79 -2.60
CA ASP A 155 -11.71 3.62 -2.90
C ASP A 155 -11.69 4.92 -2.07
N LEU A 156 -11.28 4.87 -0.80
CA LEU A 156 -11.09 6.05 0.05
C LEU A 156 -10.14 7.05 -0.60
N ALA A 157 -8.93 6.61 -0.98
CA ALA A 157 -7.93 7.47 -1.64
C ALA A 157 -8.50 8.11 -2.93
N VAL A 158 -9.20 7.33 -3.74
CA VAL A 158 -9.82 7.83 -4.99
C VAL A 158 -10.99 8.77 -4.72
N ARG A 159 -11.79 8.57 -3.66
CA ARG A 159 -12.87 9.48 -3.28
C ARG A 159 -12.34 10.82 -2.80
N VAL A 160 -11.21 10.83 -2.10
CA VAL A 160 -10.52 12.08 -1.74
C VAL A 160 -10.09 12.83 -3.01
N VAL A 161 -9.50 12.13 -3.98
CA VAL A 161 -9.16 12.71 -5.30
C VAL A 161 -10.41 13.21 -6.03
N ALA A 162 -11.50 12.44 -6.02
CA ALA A 162 -12.76 12.79 -6.68
C ALA A 162 -13.36 14.08 -6.13
N ALA A 163 -13.18 14.36 -4.83
CA ALA A 163 -13.69 15.57 -4.18
C ALA A 163 -13.11 16.86 -4.79
N THR A 164 -11.95 16.79 -5.46
CA THR A 164 -11.38 17.93 -6.21
C THR A 164 -12.24 18.36 -7.41
N GLY A 165 -13.12 17.48 -7.90
CA GLY A 165 -14.00 17.71 -9.05
C GLY A 165 -13.25 17.86 -10.38
N ARG A 166 -11.98 17.41 -10.46
CA ARG A 166 -11.13 17.60 -11.64
C ARG A 166 -11.09 16.43 -12.62
N TYR A 167 -11.45 15.24 -12.14
CA TYR A 167 -11.48 14.03 -12.94
C TYR A 167 -12.90 13.73 -13.41
N SER A 168 -13.03 13.21 -14.64
CA SER A 168 -14.29 12.66 -15.13
C SER A 168 -14.64 11.34 -14.43
N ASP A 169 -15.92 10.97 -14.44
CA ASP A 169 -16.38 9.69 -13.88
C ASP A 169 -15.63 8.48 -14.44
N ALA A 170 -15.29 8.50 -15.74
CA ALA A 170 -14.52 7.43 -16.37
C ALA A 170 -13.08 7.37 -15.86
N GLN A 171 -12.41 8.52 -15.72
CA GLN A 171 -11.06 8.57 -15.14
C GLN A 171 -11.06 8.11 -13.68
N LEU A 172 -12.06 8.53 -12.90
CA LEU A 172 -12.21 8.10 -11.51
C LEU A 172 -12.46 6.59 -11.41
N GLU A 173 -13.18 5.99 -12.36
CA GLU A 173 -13.38 4.54 -12.39
C GLU A 173 -12.08 3.78 -12.71
N HIS A 174 -11.26 4.30 -13.62
CA HIS A 174 -9.93 3.73 -13.87
C HIS A 174 -9.02 3.86 -12.63
N LEU A 175 -9.02 5.01 -11.97
CA LEU A 175 -8.29 5.22 -10.72
C LEU A 175 -8.75 4.27 -9.62
N ARG A 176 -10.07 4.11 -9.46
CA ARG A 176 -10.67 3.17 -8.52
C ARG A 176 -10.24 1.75 -8.83
N THR A 177 -10.29 1.33 -10.09
CA THR A 177 -9.84 -0.01 -10.51
C THR A 177 -8.38 -0.24 -10.15
N ILE A 178 -7.49 0.72 -10.42
CA ILE A 178 -6.06 0.62 -10.08
C ILE A 178 -5.86 0.48 -8.57
N ALA A 179 -6.47 1.37 -7.78
CA ALA A 179 -6.25 1.43 -6.34
C ALA A 179 -6.88 0.24 -5.60
N THR A 180 -8.15 -0.08 -5.89
CA THR A 180 -8.89 -1.16 -5.22
C THR A 180 -8.31 -2.53 -5.56
N ASN A 181 -8.05 -2.83 -6.85
CA ASN A 181 -7.41 -4.09 -7.22
C ASN A 181 -5.96 -4.17 -6.75
N GLY A 182 -5.24 -3.04 -6.66
CA GLY A 182 -3.89 -3.00 -6.13
C GLY A 182 -3.85 -3.47 -4.67
N LEU A 183 -4.72 -2.91 -3.83
CA LEU A 183 -4.84 -3.34 -2.44
C LEU A 183 -5.40 -4.75 -2.31
N PHE A 184 -6.36 -5.16 -3.14
CA PHE A 184 -6.82 -6.55 -3.18
C PHE A 184 -5.65 -7.52 -3.40
N VAL A 185 -4.79 -7.24 -4.39
CA VAL A 185 -3.64 -8.09 -4.71
C VAL A 185 -2.64 -8.12 -3.55
N LEU A 186 -2.36 -6.98 -2.92
CA LEU A 186 -1.46 -6.92 -1.77
C LEU A 186 -2.03 -7.73 -0.60
N THR A 187 -3.30 -7.55 -0.24
CA THR A 187 -3.95 -8.32 0.84
C THR A 187 -3.92 -9.82 0.57
N VAL A 188 -4.12 -10.28 -0.67
CA VAL A 188 -4.05 -11.72 -0.98
C VAL A 188 -2.63 -12.28 -0.85
N ILE A 189 -1.61 -11.49 -1.17
CA ILE A 189 -0.20 -11.89 -1.02
C ILE A 189 0.19 -11.90 0.46
N ASP A 190 -0.28 -10.91 1.21
CA ASP A 190 -0.10 -10.77 2.66
C ASP A 190 -0.74 -11.95 3.41
N ASP A 191 -2.04 -12.22 3.18
CA ASP A 191 -2.79 -13.39 3.69
C ASP A 191 -2.06 -14.73 3.41
N LEU A 192 -1.26 -14.79 2.33
CA LEU A 192 -0.50 -15.99 1.99
C LEU A 192 0.83 -16.06 2.74
N ALA A 193 1.52 -14.94 2.90
CA ALA A 193 2.76 -14.87 3.68
C ALA A 193 2.49 -15.15 5.17
N ASP A 194 1.41 -14.58 5.69
CA ASP A 194 1.00 -14.67 7.10
C ASP A 194 0.20 -15.93 7.42
N LEU A 195 -0.02 -16.81 6.44
CA LEU A 195 -0.75 -18.06 6.59
C LEU A 195 -0.35 -18.89 7.84
N PRO A 196 0.94 -19.02 8.23
CA PRO A 196 1.29 -19.72 9.47
C PRO A 196 0.71 -19.05 10.72
N GLU A 197 0.79 -17.72 10.80
CA GLU A 197 0.25 -16.93 11.91
C GLU A 197 -1.27 -16.93 11.91
N ASP A 198 -1.91 -16.81 10.74
CA ASP A 198 -3.35 -16.88 10.57
C ASP A 198 -3.91 -18.21 11.08
N ILE A 199 -3.26 -19.33 10.76
CA ILE A 199 -3.67 -20.66 11.25
C ILE A 199 -3.55 -20.72 12.77
N ASP A 200 -2.44 -20.26 13.34
CA ASP A 200 -2.21 -20.28 14.79
C ASP A 200 -3.21 -19.41 15.55
N ASN A 201 -3.63 -18.29 14.95
CA ASN A 201 -4.61 -17.34 15.49
C ASN A 201 -6.06 -17.72 15.17
N GLY A 202 -6.30 -18.70 14.29
CA GLY A 202 -7.63 -19.11 13.85
C GLY A 202 -8.31 -18.09 12.94
N VAL A 203 -7.53 -17.30 12.20
CA VAL A 203 -8.00 -16.30 11.25
C VAL A 203 -8.36 -16.95 9.92
N ALA A 204 -9.47 -16.51 9.35
CA ALA A 204 -10.08 -17.11 8.17
C ALA A 204 -9.68 -16.36 6.88
N THR A 205 -8.49 -16.64 6.35
CA THR A 205 -7.99 -15.96 5.15
C THR A 205 -8.37 -16.65 3.84
N LEU A 206 -8.26 -15.92 2.72
CA LEU A 206 -8.64 -16.45 1.41
C LEU A 206 -7.88 -17.75 1.04
N PRO A 207 -6.57 -17.91 1.32
CA PRO A 207 -5.86 -19.16 1.06
C PRO A 207 -6.49 -20.37 1.79
N LEU A 208 -6.88 -20.21 3.06
CA LEU A 208 -7.52 -21.27 3.86
C LEU A 208 -8.91 -21.63 3.34
N VAL A 209 -9.73 -20.62 3.01
CA VAL A 209 -11.06 -20.86 2.42
C VAL A 209 -10.94 -21.53 1.05
N CYS A 210 -9.90 -21.20 0.27
CA CYS A 210 -9.67 -21.86 -1.01
C CYS A 210 -9.22 -23.32 -0.87
N PHE A 211 -8.53 -23.67 0.22
CA PHE A 211 -8.05 -25.02 0.50
C PHE A 211 -9.19 -26.01 0.80
N ASP A 212 -10.31 -25.54 1.35
CA ASP A 212 -11.53 -26.33 1.64
C ASP A 212 -11.25 -27.58 2.52
N GLY A 213 -10.17 -27.54 3.30
CA GLY A 213 -9.80 -28.54 4.29
C GLY A 213 -9.85 -27.97 5.71
N ASP A 214 -10.21 -28.79 6.69
CA ASP A 214 -10.27 -28.38 8.10
C ASP A 214 -8.85 -28.36 8.70
N PRO A 215 -8.31 -27.20 9.15
CA PRO A 215 -7.01 -27.14 9.80
C PRO A 215 -6.89 -28.07 11.02
N ASP A 216 -7.99 -28.34 11.73
CA ASP A 216 -8.02 -29.22 12.91
C ASP A 216 -7.76 -30.70 12.55
N ASP A 217 -7.89 -31.09 11.28
CA ASP A 217 -7.57 -32.45 10.81
C ASP A 217 -6.05 -32.69 10.71
N TYR A 218 -5.23 -31.65 10.84
CA TYR A 218 -3.78 -31.70 10.70
C TYR A 218 -3.07 -31.70 12.05
N ALA A 219 -1.90 -32.35 12.09
CA ALA A 219 -1.15 -32.52 13.34
C ALA A 219 -0.39 -31.28 13.79
N SER A 220 -0.17 -30.32 12.89
CA SER A 220 0.50 -29.04 13.13
C SER A 220 0.23 -28.05 12.00
N THR A 221 0.50 -26.77 12.26
CA THR A 221 0.43 -25.66 11.29
C THR A 221 1.27 -25.94 10.05
N GLU A 222 2.48 -26.48 10.21
CA GLU A 222 3.34 -26.83 9.07
C GLU A 222 2.71 -27.91 8.19
N ALA A 223 1.98 -28.88 8.77
CA ALA A 223 1.29 -29.91 8.01
C ALA A 223 0.09 -29.35 7.22
N VAL A 224 -0.58 -28.32 7.73
CA VAL A 224 -1.61 -27.58 6.98
C VAL A 224 -0.96 -26.85 5.81
N ILE A 225 0.11 -26.11 6.04
CA ILE A 225 0.83 -25.35 4.99
C ILE A 225 1.35 -26.29 3.91
N GLU A 226 1.97 -27.42 4.26
CA GLU A 226 2.40 -28.42 3.28
C GLU A 226 1.23 -28.92 2.42
N ALA A 227 0.06 -29.11 3.02
CA ALA A 227 -1.13 -29.55 2.30
C ALA A 227 -1.70 -28.45 1.38
N VAL A 228 -1.73 -27.19 1.83
CA VAL A 228 -2.09 -26.02 1.01
C VAL A 228 -1.14 -25.92 -0.18
N LEU A 229 0.17 -25.96 0.04
CA LEU A 229 1.20 -25.88 -1.01
C LEU A 229 1.14 -27.06 -2.01
N ALA A 230 0.67 -28.23 -1.56
CA ALA A 230 0.51 -29.42 -2.40
C ALA A 230 -0.85 -29.49 -3.13
N SER A 231 -1.78 -28.58 -2.82
CA SER A 231 -3.11 -28.48 -3.44
C SER A 231 -3.10 -27.63 -4.72
N ASP A 232 -4.29 -27.33 -5.26
CA ASP A 232 -4.48 -26.39 -6.37
C ASP A 232 -4.64 -24.92 -5.90
N VAL A 233 -4.56 -24.65 -4.58
CA VAL A 233 -4.67 -23.30 -4.03
C VAL A 233 -3.63 -22.33 -4.60
N PRO A 234 -2.32 -22.65 -4.67
CA PRO A 234 -1.34 -21.73 -5.24
C PRO A 234 -1.69 -21.31 -6.68
N ASP A 235 -2.08 -22.25 -7.53
CA ASP A 235 -2.45 -21.99 -8.93
C ASP A 235 -3.73 -21.13 -9.01
N ARG A 236 -4.72 -21.38 -8.14
CA ARG A 236 -5.97 -20.59 -8.09
C ARG A 236 -5.74 -19.17 -7.62
N ILE A 237 -4.87 -18.97 -6.63
CA ILE A 237 -4.47 -17.64 -6.16
C ILE A 237 -3.65 -16.92 -7.23
N GLU A 238 -2.75 -17.61 -7.91
CA GLU A 238 -2.01 -17.06 -9.06
C GLU A 238 -2.96 -16.57 -10.16
N ASP A 239 -3.94 -17.38 -10.57
CA ASP A 239 -4.94 -17.00 -11.56
C ASP A 239 -5.76 -15.77 -11.13
N LEU A 240 -6.15 -15.72 -9.84
CA LEU A 240 -6.89 -14.59 -9.27
C LEU A 240 -6.06 -13.31 -9.28
N VAL A 241 -4.83 -13.35 -8.78
CA VAL A 241 -3.89 -12.22 -8.76
C VAL A 241 -3.57 -11.77 -10.19
N ALA A 242 -3.33 -12.72 -11.11
CA ALA A 242 -3.03 -12.42 -12.51
C ALA A 242 -4.19 -11.69 -13.20
N ARG A 243 -5.43 -12.09 -12.92
CA ARG A 243 -6.65 -11.42 -13.41
C ARG A 243 -6.74 -9.98 -12.89
N ARG A 244 -6.62 -9.76 -11.58
CA ARG A 244 -6.70 -8.41 -10.98
C ARG A 244 -5.58 -7.50 -11.47
N ARG A 245 -4.35 -8.02 -11.57
CA ARG A 245 -3.23 -7.30 -12.19
C ARG A 245 -3.51 -6.95 -13.67
N GLY A 246 -4.16 -7.83 -14.43
CA GLY A 246 -4.59 -7.54 -15.80
C GLY A 246 -5.63 -6.42 -15.88
N GLU A 247 -6.55 -6.34 -14.92
CA GLU A 247 -7.51 -5.24 -14.79
C GLU A 247 -6.80 -3.92 -14.44
N ILE A 248 -5.79 -3.95 -13.56
CA ILE A 248 -4.94 -2.79 -13.23
C ILE A 248 -4.23 -2.29 -14.49
N ASP A 249 -3.56 -3.18 -15.23
CA ASP A 249 -2.81 -2.82 -16.44
C ASP A 249 -3.71 -2.18 -17.51
N ALA A 250 -4.90 -2.74 -17.71
CA ALA A 250 -5.89 -2.20 -18.64
C ALA A 250 -6.39 -0.82 -18.17
N ALA A 251 -6.73 -0.67 -16.89
CA ALA A 251 -7.18 0.60 -16.34
C ALA A 251 -6.08 1.69 -16.37
N ALA A 252 -4.83 1.34 -16.09
CA ALA A 252 -3.69 2.25 -16.19
C ALA A 252 -3.47 2.71 -17.64
N THR A 253 -3.61 1.82 -18.61
CA THR A 253 -3.51 2.14 -20.04
C THR A 253 -4.62 3.10 -20.47
N GLU A 254 -5.88 2.80 -20.13
CA GLU A 254 -7.03 3.65 -20.45
C GLU A 254 -6.95 5.01 -19.73
N LEU A 255 -6.53 5.02 -18.47
CA LEU A 255 -6.30 6.25 -17.72
C LEU A 255 -5.25 7.11 -18.40
N ALA A 256 -4.06 6.56 -18.68
CA ALA A 256 -2.98 7.28 -19.35
C ALA A 256 -3.41 7.86 -20.70
N ALA A 257 -4.19 7.11 -21.49
CA ALA A 257 -4.74 7.58 -22.76
C ALA A 257 -5.78 8.70 -22.60
N SER A 258 -6.50 8.72 -21.48
CA SER A 258 -7.53 9.71 -21.16
C SER A 258 -6.99 10.99 -20.51
N LEU A 259 -5.78 10.95 -19.92
CA LEU A 259 -5.18 12.10 -19.26
C LEU A 259 -4.62 13.06 -20.32
N GLU A 260 -5.20 14.26 -20.40
CA GLU A 260 -4.68 15.36 -21.25
C GLU A 260 -3.49 16.07 -20.56
N ARG A 261 -2.44 15.30 -20.25
CA ARG A 261 -1.24 15.76 -19.52
C ARG A 261 0.03 15.32 -20.25
N SER A 262 1.05 16.17 -20.22
CA SER A 262 2.36 15.83 -20.81
C SER A 262 3.17 14.94 -19.86
N ASN A 263 4.15 14.22 -20.40
CA ASN A 263 5.05 13.38 -19.60
C ASN A 263 5.81 14.20 -18.56
N GLU A 264 6.13 15.46 -18.85
CA GLU A 264 6.75 16.38 -17.88
C GLU A 264 5.82 16.72 -16.72
N ALA A 265 4.52 16.90 -16.98
CA ALA A 265 3.54 17.17 -15.94
C ALA A 265 3.34 15.95 -15.02
N LEU A 266 3.27 14.75 -15.62
CA LEU A 266 3.23 13.49 -14.87
C LEU A 266 4.50 13.31 -14.02
N LEU A 267 5.68 13.53 -14.59
CA LEU A 267 6.94 13.44 -13.86
C LEU A 267 7.01 14.49 -12.73
N ALA A 268 6.56 15.72 -12.97
CA ALA A 268 6.54 16.77 -11.96
C ALA A 268 5.61 16.42 -10.79
N ALA A 269 4.41 15.91 -11.07
CA ALA A 269 3.49 15.43 -10.04
C ALA A 269 4.09 14.25 -9.25
N ALA A 270 4.69 13.28 -9.93
CA ALA A 270 5.35 12.14 -9.28
C ALA A 270 6.52 12.58 -8.39
N ALA A 271 7.36 13.48 -8.90
CA ALA A 271 8.48 14.03 -8.14
C ALA A 271 8.01 14.75 -6.88
N ARG A 272 6.91 15.51 -6.93
CA ARG A 272 6.34 16.21 -5.76
C ARG A 272 5.74 15.23 -4.76
N ALA A 273 4.90 14.30 -5.21
CA ALA A 273 4.30 13.28 -4.35
C ALA A 273 5.36 12.44 -3.61
N LEU A 274 6.38 11.96 -4.33
CA LEU A 274 7.48 11.20 -3.72
C LEU A 274 8.37 12.06 -2.81
N THR A 275 8.53 13.36 -3.13
CA THR A 275 9.22 14.28 -2.22
C THR A 275 8.46 14.39 -0.91
N TRP A 276 7.16 14.65 -1.00
CA TRP A 276 6.29 14.77 0.16
C TRP A 276 6.29 13.48 0.99
N TYR A 277 6.14 12.32 0.36
CA TYR A 277 6.25 11.03 1.05
C TYR A 277 7.58 10.91 1.80
N CYS A 278 8.72 11.06 1.12
CA CYS A 278 10.03 10.85 1.73
C CYS A 278 10.42 11.90 2.79
N GLU A 279 9.90 13.13 2.71
CA GLU A 279 10.34 14.24 3.59
C GLU A 279 9.34 14.54 4.72
N SER A 280 8.09 14.11 4.55
CA SER A 280 6.99 14.41 5.47
C SER A 280 6.48 13.18 6.22
N LEU A 281 6.51 12.00 5.59
CA LEU A 281 5.90 10.79 6.15
C LEU A 281 6.93 9.71 6.47
N CYS A 282 7.78 9.37 5.49
CA CYS A 282 8.70 8.25 5.59
C CYS A 282 9.70 8.46 6.73
N SER A 283 9.70 7.55 7.69
CA SER A 283 10.58 7.57 8.85
C SER A 283 12.03 7.22 8.51
N VAL A 284 12.23 6.47 7.41
CA VAL A 284 13.52 5.98 6.95
C VAL A 284 14.16 6.97 5.96
N PRO A 285 15.36 7.50 6.24
CA PRO A 285 16.04 8.38 5.30
C PRO A 285 16.41 7.66 3.99
N VAL A 286 16.27 8.35 2.85
CA VAL A 286 16.63 7.82 1.52
C VAL A 286 18.05 7.24 1.46
N ALA A 287 19.00 7.82 2.19
CA ALA A 287 20.39 7.38 2.19
C ALA A 287 20.62 6.03 2.89
N GLU A 288 19.66 5.56 3.69
CA GLU A 288 19.73 4.27 4.39
C GLU A 288 19.33 3.11 3.47
N THR A 289 18.40 3.32 2.54
CA THR A 289 17.99 2.27 1.58
C THR A 289 18.63 2.42 0.20
N VAL A 290 18.93 3.64 -0.25
CA VAL A 290 19.61 3.91 -1.52
C VAL A 290 20.96 4.55 -1.27
N SER A 291 22.00 3.73 -1.28
CA SER A 291 23.36 4.17 -0.94
C SER A 291 23.84 5.30 -1.85
N ALA A 292 24.75 6.15 -1.38
CA ALA A 292 25.32 7.22 -2.21
C ALA A 292 26.06 6.69 -3.46
N ALA A 293 26.49 5.42 -3.46
CA ALA A 293 27.06 4.78 -4.64
C ALA A 293 25.97 4.44 -5.67
N GLU A 294 24.87 3.86 -5.22
CA GLU A 294 23.70 3.55 -6.05
C GLU A 294 23.05 4.81 -6.61
N GLN A 295 22.90 5.88 -5.82
CA GLN A 295 22.40 7.17 -6.31
C GLN A 295 23.27 7.77 -7.42
N ARG A 296 24.59 7.57 -7.37
CA ARG A 296 25.50 7.99 -8.44
C ARG A 296 25.32 7.10 -9.67
N GLU A 297 25.19 5.80 -9.47
CA GLU A 297 24.95 4.85 -10.56
C GLU A 297 23.64 5.16 -11.31
N ILE A 298 22.52 5.33 -10.59
CA ILE A 298 21.23 5.71 -11.18
C ILE A 298 21.37 7.00 -11.99
N ARG A 299 22.03 8.02 -11.44
CA ARG A 299 22.30 9.27 -12.15
C ARG A 299 23.11 9.06 -13.42
N GLU A 300 24.25 8.38 -13.33
CA GLU A 300 25.13 8.12 -14.47
C GLU A 300 24.42 7.35 -15.60
N ARG A 301 23.52 6.42 -15.22
CA ARG A 301 22.77 5.62 -16.18
C ARG A 301 21.65 6.41 -16.87
N LEU A 302 20.96 7.29 -16.15
CA LEU A 302 19.83 8.06 -16.65
C LEU A 302 20.24 9.33 -17.41
N THR A 303 21.31 10.00 -16.99
CA THR A 303 21.86 11.21 -17.66
C THR A 303 22.97 10.87 -18.66
N GLY A 304 23.11 9.59 -19.01
CA GLY A 304 24.15 9.07 -19.89
C GLY A 304 23.79 9.25 -21.37
N ASP A 305 24.23 8.31 -22.20
CA ASP A 305 23.72 8.21 -23.58
C ASP A 305 22.40 7.43 -23.63
N GLU A 306 21.66 7.54 -24.74
CA GLU A 306 20.38 6.84 -24.97
C GLU A 306 20.49 5.33 -24.71
N ARG A 307 21.66 4.74 -25.02
CA ARG A 307 21.92 3.31 -24.76
C ARG A 307 21.96 2.98 -23.27
N SER A 308 22.55 3.85 -22.46
CA SER A 308 22.64 3.68 -21.01
C SER A 308 21.27 3.85 -20.35
N THR A 309 20.49 4.86 -20.77
CA THR A 309 19.11 5.08 -20.33
C THR A 309 18.24 3.89 -20.71
N ARG A 310 18.31 3.42 -21.96
CA ARG A 310 17.58 2.23 -22.41
C ARG A 310 17.95 0.99 -21.61
N ARG A 311 19.22 0.75 -21.34
CA ARG A 311 19.63 -0.38 -20.49
C ARG A 311 19.09 -0.26 -19.07
N TYR A 312 19.04 0.93 -18.49
CA TYR A 312 18.40 1.16 -17.19
C TYR A 312 16.91 0.84 -17.21
N VAL A 313 16.19 1.33 -18.21
CA VAL A 313 14.77 1.03 -18.38
C VAL A 313 14.53 -0.46 -18.62
N ASP A 314 15.31 -1.10 -19.50
CA ASP A 314 15.22 -2.53 -19.79
C ASP A 314 15.46 -3.38 -18.52
N GLU A 315 16.48 -3.04 -17.72
CA GLU A 315 16.76 -3.74 -16.47
C GLU A 315 15.66 -3.52 -15.43
N ARG A 316 15.15 -2.29 -15.27
CA ARG A 316 14.02 -2.01 -14.35
C ARG A 316 12.76 -2.74 -14.77
N ILE A 317 12.43 -2.76 -16.06
CA ILE A 317 11.28 -3.52 -16.59
C ILE A 317 11.47 -5.02 -16.41
N ALA A 318 12.70 -5.54 -16.54
CA ALA A 318 12.99 -6.95 -16.31
C ALA A 318 12.95 -7.35 -14.82
N GLU A 319 13.28 -6.42 -13.92
CA GLU A 319 13.14 -6.59 -12.47
C GLU A 319 11.67 -6.60 -12.02
N TYR A 320 10.77 -5.96 -12.77
CA TYR A 320 9.34 -6.27 -12.67
C TYR A 320 9.11 -7.67 -13.25
N GLU A 321 8.99 -8.67 -12.36
CA GLU A 321 8.82 -10.08 -12.72
C GLU A 321 7.68 -10.34 -13.72
N ARG A 322 6.67 -9.46 -13.70
CA ARG A 322 5.64 -9.38 -14.73
C ARG A 322 6.10 -8.39 -15.80
N GLN A 323 6.15 -8.83 -17.06
CA GLN A 323 6.34 -7.93 -18.19
C GLN A 323 5.14 -6.98 -18.29
N PRO A 324 5.26 -5.69 -17.88
CA PRO A 324 4.19 -4.73 -18.10
C PRO A 324 3.91 -4.62 -19.60
N PRO A 325 2.68 -4.27 -20.02
CA PRO A 325 2.34 -4.10 -21.44
C PRO A 325 2.93 -2.80 -22.03
N VAL A 326 4.16 -2.44 -21.65
CA VAL A 326 4.86 -1.24 -22.13
C VAL A 326 6.02 -1.64 -23.03
N ASP A 327 6.23 -0.88 -24.10
CA ASP A 327 7.41 -1.02 -24.95
C ASP A 327 8.60 -0.33 -24.25
N ALA A 328 9.56 -1.13 -23.79
CA ALA A 328 10.76 -0.61 -23.12
C ALA A 328 11.53 0.41 -23.97
N ALA A 329 11.51 0.28 -25.31
CA ALA A 329 12.13 1.25 -26.19
C ALA A 329 11.37 2.58 -26.22
N GLU A 330 10.03 2.55 -26.17
CA GLU A 330 9.18 3.74 -26.10
C GLU A 330 9.34 4.45 -24.75
N VAL A 331 9.39 3.69 -23.65
CA VAL A 331 9.66 4.22 -22.30
C VAL A 331 11.04 4.86 -22.26
N ALA A 332 12.08 4.19 -22.77
CA ALA A 332 13.44 4.72 -22.79
C ALA A 332 13.54 6.01 -23.62
N ALA A 333 12.88 6.08 -24.77
CA ALA A 333 12.82 7.29 -25.59
C ALA A 333 12.11 8.43 -24.84
N THR A 334 10.98 8.13 -24.20
CA THR A 334 10.24 9.10 -23.38
C THR A 334 11.10 9.63 -22.23
N VAL A 335 11.79 8.75 -21.50
CA VAL A 335 12.67 9.13 -20.39
C VAL A 335 13.84 10.00 -20.88
N ALA A 336 14.41 9.69 -22.05
CA ALA A 336 15.51 10.46 -22.63
C ALA A 336 15.10 11.88 -23.08
N ASP A 337 13.83 12.10 -23.36
CA ASP A 337 13.29 13.42 -23.72
C ASP A 337 12.93 14.28 -22.49
N LEU A 338 12.86 13.69 -21.29
CA LEU A 338 12.52 14.36 -20.04
C LEU A 338 13.74 15.03 -19.37
N PRO A 339 13.54 16.02 -18.49
CA PRO A 339 14.64 16.67 -17.78
C PRO A 339 15.39 15.72 -16.83
N ASP A 340 16.71 15.63 -16.98
CA ASP A 340 17.62 14.76 -16.22
C ASP A 340 17.38 14.74 -14.70
N GLU A 341 17.44 15.89 -14.05
CA GLU A 341 17.45 15.94 -12.58
C GLU A 341 16.09 15.51 -11.97
N PRO A 342 14.92 15.95 -12.48
CA PRO A 342 13.63 15.38 -12.09
C PRO A 342 13.52 13.86 -12.31
N VAL A 343 14.01 13.34 -13.44
CA VAL A 343 14.00 11.90 -13.74
C VAL A 343 14.84 11.13 -12.72
N VAL A 344 16.10 11.55 -12.51
CA VAL A 344 17.02 10.91 -11.56
C VAL A 344 16.47 10.93 -10.15
N ARG A 345 15.94 12.08 -9.71
CA ARG A 345 15.37 12.23 -8.38
C ARG A 345 14.17 11.30 -8.16
N THR A 346 13.29 11.21 -9.16
CA THR A 346 12.12 10.33 -9.13
C THR A 346 12.56 8.87 -9.07
N ALA A 347 13.52 8.46 -9.91
CA ALA A 347 14.05 7.11 -9.92
C ALA A 347 14.70 6.70 -8.58
N ILE A 348 15.49 7.58 -7.96
CA ILE A 348 16.08 7.32 -6.63
C ILE A 348 14.99 7.13 -5.57
N ARG A 349 13.94 7.97 -5.59
CA ARG A 349 12.86 7.86 -4.59
C ARG A 349 11.95 6.66 -4.81
N LEU A 350 11.70 6.27 -6.05
CA LEU A 350 11.03 5.00 -6.36
C LEU A 350 11.86 3.82 -5.86
N ARG A 351 13.19 3.85 -6.05
CA ARG A 351 14.06 2.79 -5.52
C ARG A 351 14.06 2.73 -3.99
N HIS A 352 14.02 3.88 -3.34
CA HIS A 352 13.85 3.97 -1.89
C HIS A 352 12.52 3.36 -1.47
N LEU A 353 11.43 3.73 -2.15
CA LEU A 353 10.09 3.23 -1.88
C LEU A 353 9.99 1.71 -2.01
N GLU A 354 10.52 1.15 -3.10
CA GLU A 354 10.60 -0.30 -3.31
C GLU A 354 11.24 -0.99 -2.10
N SER A 355 12.39 -0.50 -1.63
CA SER A 355 13.05 -1.06 -0.45
C SER A 355 12.21 -0.96 0.83
N ILE A 356 11.47 0.13 1.03
CA ILE A 356 10.59 0.27 2.20
C ILE A 356 9.45 -0.73 2.14
N VAL A 357 8.81 -0.89 0.98
CA VAL A 357 7.69 -1.81 0.83
C VAL A 357 8.16 -3.26 0.93
N ASP A 358 9.26 -3.63 0.28
CA ASP A 358 9.81 -4.99 0.32
C ASP A 358 10.30 -5.39 1.73
N ASP A 359 10.75 -4.44 2.54
CA ASP A 359 11.13 -4.69 3.95
C ASP A 359 9.90 -4.86 4.87
N LEU A 360 8.73 -4.36 4.47
CA LEU A 360 7.51 -4.34 5.31
C LEU A 360 6.51 -5.44 4.94
N MET A 361 6.44 -5.85 3.68
CA MET A 361 5.50 -6.87 3.20
C MET A 361 5.97 -7.54 1.92
N HIS A 362 5.48 -8.75 1.66
CA HIS A 362 5.67 -9.39 0.37
C HIS A 362 4.85 -8.69 -0.71
N THR A 363 5.52 -8.27 -1.78
CA THR A 363 4.87 -7.61 -2.93
C THR A 363 4.65 -8.57 -4.10
N THR A 364 5.22 -9.78 -4.02
CA THR A 364 5.10 -10.83 -5.04
C THR A 364 4.56 -12.13 -4.45
N LEU A 365 3.75 -12.82 -5.26
CA LEU A 365 3.24 -14.15 -4.93
C LEU A 365 4.37 -15.18 -4.87
N GLU A 366 5.41 -15.01 -5.69
CA GLU A 366 6.56 -15.92 -5.71
C GLU A 366 7.33 -15.87 -4.39
N ASP A 367 7.58 -14.67 -3.85
CA ASP A 367 8.26 -14.50 -2.57
C ASP A 367 7.44 -15.07 -1.41
N ALA A 368 6.14 -14.76 -1.33
CA ALA A 368 5.25 -15.31 -0.30
C ALA A 368 5.21 -16.86 -0.35
N LEU A 369 5.09 -17.45 -1.55
CA LEU A 369 5.14 -18.91 -1.70
C LEU A 369 6.52 -19.50 -1.38
N ALA A 370 7.61 -18.80 -1.71
CA ALA A 370 8.97 -19.23 -1.40
C ALA A 370 9.25 -19.23 0.10
N GLU A 371 8.72 -18.24 0.82
CA GLU A 371 8.74 -18.15 2.28
C GLU A 371 8.03 -19.35 2.91
N LEU A 372 6.78 -19.62 2.53
CA LEU A 372 6.02 -20.78 3.02
C LEU A 372 6.75 -22.11 2.76
N ARG A 373 7.33 -22.28 1.57
CA ARG A 373 8.12 -23.48 1.23
C ARG A 373 9.38 -23.61 2.08
N THR A 374 9.99 -22.49 2.46
CA THR A 374 11.18 -22.48 3.33
C THR A 374 10.80 -22.80 4.77
N ALA A 375 9.67 -22.27 5.26
CA ALA A 375 9.16 -22.51 6.61
C ALA A 375 8.81 -23.99 6.85
N THR A 376 8.31 -24.69 5.83
CA THR A 376 7.95 -26.11 5.88
C THR A 376 9.12 -27.07 5.62
N ALA A 377 10.28 -26.57 5.19
CA ALA A 377 11.42 -27.45 4.90
C ALA A 377 12.04 -28.01 6.20
N PRO A 378 12.35 -29.32 6.28
CA PRO A 378 13.01 -29.87 7.46
C PRO A 378 14.38 -29.21 7.66
N ALA A 379 14.64 -28.71 8.88
CA ALA A 379 15.91 -28.10 9.24
C ALA A 379 17.08 -29.07 8.93
N PRO A 380 18.21 -28.58 8.38
CA PRO A 380 19.31 -29.42 7.91
C PRO A 380 20.00 -30.26 8.99
#